data_AF-A0A7S1A5G5-F1
#
_entry.id   AF-A0A7S1A5G5-F1
#
_cell.length_a   1.000
_cell.length_b   1.000
_cell.length_c   1.000
_cell.angle_alpha   90.00
_cell.angle_beta   90.00
_cell.angle_gamma   90.00
#
_symmetry.space_group_name_H-M   'P 1'
#
loop_
_entity.id
_entity.type
_entity.pdbx_description
1 polymer ?
#
loop_
_entity_poly.entity_id
_entity_poly.type
_entity_poly.pdbx_seq_one_letter_code
_entity_poly.pdbx_strand_id
1 'polypeptide(L)'
;SYMNMSRFRALCPETCGCHDFARGFEDVTGWPATIFGSSVFGCPDSCKHVRTAISQWLFHSQMGIGANCTDVPHEALTNPEVDFEISRWFGGYLTGLHSLLEQDTRFVEDLWSRTHILNNETGKVQWNYIVAGDFVDVLLNGDWHLSPDVRHHRNFTGCAFLASYEFTLLIGLDLCWTTVVRNIRNICPVSCGCGTMEGCPVSCFVDED
;
A
#
# COMPACT_ATOMS: atom_id res chain seq x y z
N SER A 1 17.91 13.07 0.84
CA SER A 1 17.25 13.29 2.15
C SER A 1 15.80 13.60 1.89
N TYR A 2 14.89 12.73 2.33
CA TYR A 2 13.46 12.96 2.17
C TYR A 2 12.99 14.14 3.01
N MET A 3 12.22 15.05 2.42
CA MET A 3 11.61 16.15 3.16
C MET A 3 10.38 15.60 3.88
N ASN A 4 10.43 15.53 5.21
CA ASN A 4 9.27 15.17 6.02
C ASN A 4 8.17 16.22 5.80
N MET A 5 7.07 15.82 5.16
CA MET A 5 5.96 16.71 4.82
C MET A 5 4.94 16.88 5.95
N SER A 6 5.14 16.23 7.11
CA SER A 6 4.18 16.24 8.21
C SER A 6 3.88 17.64 8.73
N ARG A 7 4.84 18.58 8.70
CA ARG A 7 4.59 19.98 9.10
C ARG A 7 3.65 20.71 8.14
N PHE A 8 3.83 20.51 6.83
CA PHE A 8 2.97 21.13 5.83
C PHE A 8 1.57 20.50 5.87
N ARG A 9 1.51 19.17 5.95
CA ARG A 9 0.26 18.41 6.03
C ARG A 9 -0.48 18.64 7.36
N ALA A 10 0.20 19.05 8.42
CA ALA A 10 -0.44 19.49 9.67
C ALA A 10 -1.25 20.79 9.51
N LEU A 11 -0.88 21.66 8.56
CA LEU A 11 -1.59 22.92 8.30
C LEU A 11 -2.87 22.68 7.48
N CYS A 12 -2.86 21.67 6.60
CA CYS A 12 -3.96 21.34 5.70
C CYS A 12 -4.30 19.83 5.73
N PRO A 13 -4.62 19.24 6.90
CA PRO A 13 -4.68 17.78 7.04
C PRO A 13 -5.82 17.16 6.23
N GLU A 14 -6.92 17.88 6.00
CA GLU A 14 -8.01 17.48 5.10
C GLU A 14 -7.53 17.45 3.64
N THR A 15 -7.06 18.58 3.12
CA THR A 15 -6.59 18.70 1.73
C THR A 15 -5.46 17.73 1.41
N CYS A 16 -4.64 17.40 2.40
CA CYS A 16 -3.53 16.49 2.24
C CYS A 16 -3.88 15.01 2.43
N GLY A 17 -5.13 14.65 2.75
CA GLY A 17 -5.56 13.25 2.88
C GLY A 17 -5.14 12.58 4.18
N CYS A 18 -4.77 13.39 5.18
CA CYS A 18 -4.41 12.93 6.50
C CYS A 18 -5.61 12.88 7.45
N HIS A 19 -6.60 13.74 7.18
CA HIS A 19 -7.86 13.83 7.91
C HIS A 19 -9.05 13.33 7.08
N ASP A 20 -8.86 12.97 5.81
CA ASP A 20 -9.95 12.71 4.88
C ASP A 20 -10.65 11.39 5.21
N PHE A 21 -11.53 11.49 6.19
CA PHE A 21 -12.58 10.56 6.56
C PHE A 21 -13.91 11.32 6.71
N ALA A 22 -13.91 12.64 6.45
CA ALA A 22 -14.97 13.58 6.85
C ALA A 22 -15.92 13.95 5.71
N ARG A 23 -15.59 13.64 4.45
CA ARG A 23 -16.45 13.96 3.29
C ARG A 23 -17.30 12.81 2.77
N GLY A 24 -17.24 11.65 3.43
CA GLY A 24 -18.09 10.50 3.16
C GLY A 24 -17.47 9.23 3.71
N PHE A 25 -18.30 8.23 4.01
CA PHE A 25 -17.88 6.88 4.42
C PHE A 25 -17.14 6.11 3.31
N GLU A 26 -16.81 6.77 2.20
CA GLU A 26 -16.30 6.22 0.95
C GLU A 26 -14.77 6.32 0.83
N ASP A 27 -14.10 7.18 1.61
CA ASP A 27 -12.64 7.40 1.49
C ASP A 27 -11.85 7.10 2.76
N VAL A 28 -11.97 5.87 3.28
CA VAL A 28 -11.07 5.36 4.34
C VAL A 28 -9.63 5.12 3.86
N THR A 29 -9.39 5.38 2.60
CA THR A 29 -8.13 5.11 1.91
C THR A 29 -7.10 6.21 2.18
N GLY A 30 -7.57 7.39 2.62
CA GLY A 30 -6.80 8.58 2.96
C GLY A 30 -6.13 9.23 1.76
N TRP A 31 -6.88 9.34 0.66
CA TRP A 31 -6.52 10.15 -0.49
C TRP A 31 -6.53 11.65 -0.10
N PRO A 32 -5.67 12.52 -0.67
CA PRO A 32 -4.59 12.25 -1.62
C PRO A 32 -3.25 11.83 -0.99
N ALA A 33 -3.17 11.57 0.32
CA ALA A 33 -1.89 11.20 0.94
C ALA A 33 -1.33 9.86 0.42
N THR A 34 -2.24 8.94 0.08
CA THR A 34 -1.97 7.58 -0.44
C THR A 34 -0.84 6.89 0.34
N ILE A 35 0.24 6.51 -0.32
CA ILE A 35 1.40 5.86 0.26
C ILE A 35 2.16 6.74 1.25
N PHE A 36 2.09 8.05 1.10
CA PHE A 36 2.76 8.99 2.00
C PHE A 36 1.92 9.30 3.25
N GLY A 37 0.81 8.58 3.45
CA GLY A 37 -0.09 8.80 4.56
C GLY A 37 0.31 8.15 5.88
N SER A 38 1.59 7.81 6.08
CA SER A 38 2.12 7.30 7.36
C SER A 38 2.35 8.43 8.35
N SER A 39 2.31 8.12 9.64
CA SER A 39 2.56 9.11 10.69
C SER A 39 4.00 9.63 10.69
N VAL A 40 4.95 8.78 10.29
CA VAL A 40 6.38 9.14 10.30
C VAL A 40 6.77 10.01 9.11
N PHE A 41 6.10 9.84 7.97
CA PHE A 41 6.56 10.42 6.71
C PHE A 41 5.68 11.52 6.14
N GLY A 42 4.38 11.56 6.48
CA GLY A 42 3.52 12.60 5.93
C GLY A 42 2.34 13.04 6.77
N CYS A 43 1.66 12.17 7.50
CA CYS A 43 0.52 12.59 8.29
C CYS A 43 0.91 12.89 9.74
N PRO A 44 0.34 13.92 10.39
CA PRO A 44 0.57 14.17 11.81
C PRO A 44 0.12 12.99 12.67
N ASP A 45 0.77 12.75 13.81
CA ASP A 45 0.36 11.71 14.78
C ASP A 45 -1.07 11.91 15.29
N SER A 46 -1.55 13.15 15.39
CA SER A 46 -2.95 13.43 15.78
C SER A 46 -3.96 12.78 14.82
N CYS A 47 -3.64 12.67 13.53
CA CYS A 47 -4.48 12.00 12.55
C CYS A 47 -4.57 10.48 12.78
N LYS A 48 -3.55 9.87 13.41
CA LYS A 48 -3.56 8.44 13.75
C LYS A 48 -4.68 8.10 14.72
N HIS A 49 -4.88 8.90 15.76
CA HIS A 49 -5.94 8.68 16.75
C HIS A 49 -7.34 8.74 16.13
N VAL A 50 -7.57 9.71 15.24
CA VAL A 50 -8.82 9.84 14.50
C VAL A 50 -9.06 8.62 13.62
N ARG A 51 -8.05 8.16 12.88
CA ARG A 51 -8.13 6.95 12.05
C ARG A 51 -8.49 5.71 12.86
N THR A 52 -7.87 5.52 14.03
CA THR A 52 -8.20 4.40 14.93
C THR A 52 -9.65 4.45 15.40
N ALA A 53 -10.13 5.61 15.84
CA ALA A 53 -11.51 5.78 16.28
C ALA A 53 -12.52 5.50 15.16
N ILE A 54 -12.21 5.89 13.93
CA ILE A 54 -13.07 5.66 12.76
C ILE A 54 -13.07 4.17 12.37
N SER A 55 -11.92 3.50 12.38
CA SER A 55 -11.84 2.05 12.16
C SER A 55 -12.69 1.28 13.19
N GLN A 56 -12.68 1.70 14.46
CA GLN A 56 -13.56 1.15 15.50
C GLN A 56 -15.04 1.41 15.20
N TRP A 57 -15.39 2.62 14.78
CA TRP A 57 -16.77 2.96 14.43
C TRP A 57 -17.28 2.15 13.22
N LEU A 58 -16.47 2.00 12.17
CA LEU A 58 -16.77 1.21 10.97
C LEU A 58 -16.98 -0.26 11.30
N PHE A 59 -16.14 -0.81 12.17
CA PHE A 59 -16.31 -2.16 12.69
C PHE A 59 -17.67 -2.31 13.38
N HIS A 60 -18.03 -1.40 14.28
CA HIS A 60 -19.31 -1.46 14.98
C HIS A 60 -20.53 -1.25 14.07
N SER A 61 -20.39 -0.46 13.00
CA SER A 61 -21.46 -0.26 12.03
C SER A 61 -21.53 -1.38 10.97
N GLN A 62 -20.56 -2.30 10.95
CA GLN A 62 -20.39 -3.32 9.90
C GLN A 62 -20.33 -2.71 8.49
N MET A 63 -19.77 -1.50 8.39
CA MET A 63 -19.67 -0.76 7.14
C MET A 63 -18.20 -0.50 6.79
N GLY A 64 -17.91 -0.49 5.50
CA GLY A 64 -16.60 -0.09 4.98
C GLY A 64 -15.55 -1.20 4.95
N ILE A 65 -14.38 -0.82 4.44
CA ILE A 65 -13.26 -1.72 4.19
C ILE A 65 -12.66 -2.17 5.52
N GLY A 66 -12.36 -3.47 5.62
CA GLY A 66 -11.82 -4.06 6.83
C GLY A 66 -12.86 -4.35 7.91
N ALA A 67 -14.16 -4.14 7.67
CA ALA A 67 -15.21 -4.49 8.66
C ALA A 67 -15.21 -5.98 9.04
N ASN A 68 -14.82 -6.88 8.13
CA ASN A 68 -14.85 -8.33 8.33
C ASN A 68 -13.47 -8.99 8.41
N CYS A 69 -12.38 -8.22 8.60
CA CYS A 69 -11.01 -8.72 8.54
C CYS A 69 -10.75 -9.57 7.28
N THR A 70 -11.16 -9.05 6.13
CA THR A 70 -10.97 -9.72 4.83
C THR A 70 -10.13 -8.85 3.93
N ASP A 71 -9.26 -9.48 3.15
CA ASP A 71 -8.55 -8.80 2.07
C ASP A 71 -9.53 -8.25 1.04
N VAL A 72 -9.21 -7.08 0.53
CA VAL A 72 -9.93 -6.50 -0.61
C VAL A 72 -9.69 -7.38 -1.85
N PRO A 73 -10.74 -7.77 -2.60
CA PRO A 73 -10.58 -8.54 -3.83
C PRO A 73 -9.67 -7.82 -4.82
N HIS A 74 -8.83 -8.58 -5.53
CA HIS A 74 -7.88 -7.99 -6.47
C HIS A 74 -8.56 -7.21 -7.61
N GLU A 75 -9.76 -7.60 -8.01
CA GLU A 75 -10.57 -6.90 -9.01
C GLU A 75 -11.00 -5.52 -8.52
N ALA A 76 -11.28 -5.35 -7.23
CA ALA A 76 -11.60 -4.04 -6.68
C ALA A 76 -10.38 -3.09 -6.70
N LEU A 77 -9.16 -3.63 -6.56
CA LEU A 77 -7.92 -2.84 -6.66
C LEU A 77 -7.68 -2.27 -8.06
N THR A 78 -8.10 -2.97 -9.11
CA THR A 78 -7.69 -2.63 -10.48
C THR A 78 -8.84 -2.28 -11.41
N ASN A 79 -10.08 -2.61 -11.05
CA ASN A 79 -11.26 -2.33 -11.85
C ASN A 79 -12.15 -1.26 -11.19
N PRO A 80 -12.21 -0.03 -11.74
CA PRO A 80 -13.04 1.04 -11.19
C PRO A 80 -14.55 0.76 -11.32
N GLU A 81 -14.98 -0.18 -12.14
CA GLU A 81 -16.39 -0.62 -12.21
C GLU A 81 -16.79 -1.49 -11.02
N VAL A 82 -15.82 -2.17 -10.39
CA VAL A 82 -16.04 -2.99 -9.19
C VAL A 82 -16.02 -2.12 -7.95
N ASP A 83 -14.97 -1.29 -7.80
CA ASP A 83 -14.85 -0.34 -6.70
C ASP A 83 -13.98 0.86 -7.14
N PHE A 84 -14.64 1.98 -7.45
CA PHE A 84 -13.98 3.18 -7.95
C PHE A 84 -12.98 3.77 -6.94
N GLU A 85 -13.34 3.83 -5.66
CA GLU A 85 -12.53 4.48 -4.64
C GLU A 85 -11.30 3.64 -4.30
N ILE A 86 -11.46 2.32 -4.18
CA ILE A 86 -10.33 1.41 -3.97
C ILE A 86 -9.39 1.39 -5.16
N SER A 87 -9.94 1.33 -6.38
CA SER A 87 -9.13 1.34 -7.59
C SER A 87 -8.35 2.65 -7.73
N ARG A 88 -9.00 3.79 -7.47
CA ARG A 88 -8.37 5.10 -7.47
C ARG A 88 -7.27 5.22 -6.41
N TRP A 89 -7.53 4.74 -5.19
CA TRP A 89 -6.51 4.73 -4.14
C TRP A 89 -5.31 3.88 -4.54
N PHE A 90 -5.54 2.67 -5.06
CA PHE A 90 -4.49 1.76 -5.47
C PHE A 90 -3.63 2.39 -6.58
N GLY A 91 -4.28 3.07 -7.53
CA GLY A 91 -3.68 3.98 -8.50
C GLY A 91 -2.64 4.91 -7.88
N GLY A 92 -3.08 5.83 -7.02
CA GLY A 92 -2.16 6.79 -6.41
C GLY A 92 -1.20 6.19 -5.39
N TYR A 93 -1.50 5.01 -4.83
CA TYR A 93 -0.58 4.28 -3.97
C TYR A 93 0.60 3.75 -4.77
N LEU A 94 0.35 3.08 -5.91
CA LEU A 94 1.41 2.55 -6.78
C LEU A 94 2.20 3.66 -7.47
N THR A 95 1.55 4.72 -7.95
CA THR A 95 2.26 5.88 -8.51
C THR A 95 3.16 6.54 -7.46
N GLY A 96 2.66 6.69 -6.23
CA GLY A 96 3.44 7.23 -5.14
C GLY A 96 4.60 6.31 -4.73
N LEU A 97 4.39 4.98 -4.76
CA LEU A 97 5.45 3.99 -4.53
C LEU A 97 6.55 4.14 -5.55
N HIS A 98 6.22 4.12 -6.84
CA HIS A 98 7.22 4.30 -7.90
C HIS A 98 7.96 5.63 -7.78
N SER A 99 7.26 6.73 -7.48
CA SER A 99 7.90 8.03 -7.20
C SER A 99 8.86 7.98 -6.01
N LEU A 100 8.52 7.26 -4.95
CA LEU A 100 9.39 7.08 -3.77
C LEU A 100 10.64 6.28 -4.14
N LEU A 101 10.47 5.20 -4.90
CA LEU A 101 11.53 4.31 -5.36
C LEU A 101 12.50 5.03 -6.31
N GLU A 102 11.98 5.82 -7.25
CA GLU A 102 12.77 6.62 -8.20
C GLU A 102 13.64 7.67 -7.48
N GLN A 103 13.13 8.24 -6.37
CA GLN A 103 13.83 9.28 -5.61
C GLN A 103 14.90 8.72 -4.64
N ASP A 104 14.86 7.45 -4.22
CA ASP A 104 15.94 6.87 -3.42
C ASP A 104 17.06 6.33 -4.33
N THR A 105 18.17 7.04 -4.42
CA THR A 105 19.35 6.53 -5.14
C THR A 105 19.85 5.20 -4.56
N ARG A 106 19.70 5.00 -3.23
CA ARG A 106 20.09 3.75 -2.58
C ARG A 106 19.15 2.61 -2.95
N PHE A 107 17.86 2.90 -3.15
CA PHE A 107 16.93 1.90 -3.64
C PHE A 107 17.34 1.43 -5.03
N VAL A 108 17.68 2.34 -5.93
CA VAL A 108 18.07 2.00 -7.31
C VAL A 108 19.34 1.13 -7.35
N GLU A 109 20.33 1.46 -6.51
CA GLU A 109 21.57 0.67 -6.35
C GLU A 109 21.29 -0.71 -5.74
N ASP A 110 20.51 -0.77 -4.67
CA ASP A 110 20.16 -2.03 -4.03
C ASP A 110 19.28 -2.90 -4.94
N LEU A 111 18.35 -2.29 -5.67
CA LEU A 111 17.50 -2.99 -6.64
C LEU A 111 18.36 -3.68 -7.69
N TRP A 112 19.36 -2.97 -8.22
CA TRP A 112 20.32 -3.56 -9.16
C TRP A 112 21.03 -4.78 -8.56
N SER A 113 21.49 -4.67 -7.32
CA SER A 113 22.13 -5.81 -6.63
C SER A 113 21.16 -6.99 -6.47
N ARG A 114 19.91 -6.73 -6.04
CA ARG A 114 18.90 -7.76 -5.80
C ARG A 114 18.45 -8.45 -7.08
N THR A 115 18.18 -7.72 -8.17
CA THR A 115 17.75 -8.32 -9.44
C THR A 115 18.87 -9.16 -10.07
N HIS A 116 20.14 -8.74 -9.90
CA HIS A 116 21.28 -9.49 -10.41
C HIS A 116 21.54 -10.80 -9.64
N ILE A 117 21.27 -10.83 -8.33
CA ILE A 117 21.34 -12.06 -7.52
C ILE A 117 20.30 -13.08 -7.97
N LEU A 118 19.10 -12.63 -8.35
CA LEU A 118 18.04 -13.52 -8.78
C LEU A 118 18.34 -14.18 -10.14
N ASN A 119 18.88 -13.41 -11.10
CA ASN A 119 19.32 -13.92 -12.40
C ASN A 119 20.15 -12.85 -13.15
N ASN A 120 21.37 -13.19 -13.55
CA ASN A 120 22.30 -12.26 -14.21
C ASN A 120 21.76 -11.73 -15.56
N GLU A 121 21.09 -12.59 -16.35
CA GLU A 121 20.57 -12.20 -17.68
C GLU A 121 19.27 -11.40 -17.57
N THR A 122 18.34 -11.81 -16.71
CA THR A 122 17.04 -11.14 -16.59
C THR A 122 17.07 -9.97 -15.60
N GLY A 123 18.09 -9.86 -14.75
CA GLY A 123 18.19 -8.83 -13.72
C GLY A 123 18.18 -7.41 -14.27
N LYS A 124 18.80 -7.18 -15.44
CA LYS A 124 18.76 -5.88 -16.14
C LYS A 124 17.37 -5.58 -16.69
N VAL A 125 16.69 -6.58 -17.24
CA VAL A 125 15.32 -6.44 -17.78
C VAL A 125 14.35 -6.10 -16.66
N GLN A 126 14.43 -6.82 -15.53
CA GLN A 126 13.61 -6.58 -14.35
C GLN A 126 13.90 -5.22 -13.71
N TRP A 127 15.17 -4.81 -13.64
CA TRP A 127 15.54 -3.48 -13.14
C TRP A 127 14.92 -2.37 -14.00
N ASN A 128 15.06 -2.46 -15.34
CA ASN A 128 14.48 -1.50 -16.26
C ASN A 128 12.96 -1.43 -16.11
N TYR A 129 12.30 -2.59 -16.01
CA TYR A 129 10.85 -2.70 -15.83
C TYR A 129 10.33 -1.96 -14.59
N ILE A 130 11.08 -2.00 -13.49
CA ILE A 130 10.69 -1.31 -12.25
C ILE A 130 10.99 0.18 -12.32
N VAL A 131 12.21 0.55 -12.77
CA VAL A 131 12.64 1.94 -12.81
C VAL A 131 11.85 2.74 -13.85
N ALA A 132 11.53 2.15 -15.00
CA ALA A 132 10.72 2.81 -16.04
C ALA A 132 9.26 3.04 -15.64
N GLY A 133 8.77 2.36 -14.59
CA GLY A 133 7.39 2.45 -14.16
C GLY A 133 6.45 1.45 -14.84
N ASP A 134 6.93 0.67 -15.81
CA ASP A 134 6.15 -0.38 -16.49
C ASP A 134 5.50 -1.36 -15.47
N PHE A 135 6.16 -1.61 -14.34
CA PHE A 135 5.61 -2.44 -13.27
C PHE A 135 4.31 -1.88 -12.68
N VAL A 136 4.19 -0.55 -12.57
CA VAL A 136 2.98 0.11 -12.07
C VAL A 136 1.86 -0.09 -13.07
N ASP A 137 2.12 0.16 -14.35
CA ASP A 137 1.09 0.05 -15.40
C ASP A 137 0.53 -1.37 -15.49
N VAL A 138 1.40 -2.38 -15.42
CA VAL A 138 0.99 -3.79 -15.44
C VAL A 138 0.12 -4.13 -14.21
N LEU A 139 0.52 -3.70 -13.00
CA LEU A 139 -0.30 -3.92 -11.81
C LEU A 139 -1.64 -3.19 -11.86
N LEU A 140 -1.69 -1.96 -12.37
CA LEU A 140 -2.93 -1.20 -12.52
C LEU A 140 -3.88 -1.80 -13.56
N ASN A 141 -3.35 -2.52 -14.55
CA ASN A 141 -4.14 -3.27 -15.53
C ASN A 141 -4.64 -4.63 -14.98
N GLY A 142 -4.33 -4.98 -13.73
CA GLY A 142 -4.74 -6.26 -13.14
C GLY A 142 -3.81 -7.42 -13.44
N ASP A 143 -2.63 -7.14 -14.00
CA ASP A 143 -1.61 -8.15 -14.27
C ASP A 143 -0.59 -8.22 -13.12
N TRP A 144 -0.42 -9.39 -12.51
CA TRP A 144 0.37 -9.58 -11.29
C TRP A 144 1.71 -10.24 -11.59
N HIS A 145 2.60 -9.48 -12.25
CA HIS A 145 3.92 -9.93 -12.71
C HIS A 145 5.06 -9.31 -11.89
N LEU A 146 6.13 -10.08 -11.64
CA LEU A 146 7.34 -9.59 -10.95
C LEU A 146 8.41 -9.04 -11.92
N SER A 147 8.27 -9.35 -13.20
CA SER A 147 9.18 -9.00 -14.30
C SER A 147 8.39 -9.12 -15.61
N PRO A 148 8.84 -8.52 -16.73
CA PRO A 148 8.14 -8.65 -18.01
C PRO A 148 7.86 -10.11 -18.34
N ASP A 149 6.58 -10.42 -18.60
CA ASP A 149 6.07 -11.75 -18.94
C ASP A 149 6.31 -12.87 -17.89
N VAL A 150 6.81 -12.53 -16.70
CA VAL A 150 7.05 -13.48 -15.61
C VAL A 150 5.99 -13.30 -14.54
N ARG A 151 5.00 -14.20 -14.60
CA ARG A 151 3.99 -14.35 -13.55
C ARG A 151 4.63 -14.69 -12.21
N HIS A 152 3.98 -14.25 -11.14
CA HIS A 152 4.31 -14.74 -9.80
C HIS A 152 4.26 -16.27 -9.79
N HIS A 153 5.33 -16.95 -9.37
CA HIS A 153 5.44 -18.41 -9.49
C HIS A 153 4.37 -19.18 -8.68
N ARG A 154 3.82 -18.54 -7.65
CA ARG A 154 2.69 -19.04 -6.84
C ARG A 154 1.32 -18.61 -7.35
N ASN A 155 1.27 -17.90 -8.49
CA ASN A 155 0.07 -17.29 -9.05
C ASN A 155 -0.66 -16.37 -8.07
N PHE A 156 0.07 -15.63 -7.24
CA PHE A 156 -0.52 -14.66 -6.33
C PHE A 156 -0.99 -13.43 -7.08
N THR A 157 -2.12 -12.89 -6.64
CA THR A 157 -2.72 -11.64 -7.12
C THR A 157 -3.15 -10.78 -5.93
N GLY A 158 -3.46 -9.51 -6.17
CA GLY A 158 -4.01 -8.62 -5.13
C GLY A 158 -3.15 -8.54 -3.88
N CYS A 159 -3.82 -8.60 -2.74
CA CYS A 159 -3.19 -8.57 -1.42
C CYS A 159 -2.14 -9.66 -1.21
N ALA A 160 -2.37 -10.88 -1.69
CA ALA A 160 -1.40 -11.97 -1.54
C ALA A 160 -0.11 -11.70 -2.31
N PHE A 161 -0.20 -11.03 -3.47
CA PHE A 161 0.97 -10.61 -4.23
C PHE A 161 1.71 -9.47 -3.52
N LEU A 162 0.99 -8.43 -3.08
CA LEU A 162 1.57 -7.25 -2.44
C LEU A 162 2.24 -7.55 -1.09
N ALA A 163 1.71 -8.54 -0.34
CA ALA A 163 2.27 -9.00 0.93
C ALA A 163 3.34 -10.10 0.76
N SER A 164 3.64 -10.52 -0.48
CA SER A 164 4.59 -11.59 -0.73
C SER A 164 6.03 -11.18 -0.42
N TYR A 165 6.87 -12.15 -0.04
CA TYR A 165 8.29 -11.89 0.20
C TYR A 165 9.03 -11.58 -1.10
N GLU A 166 8.55 -12.09 -2.24
CA GLU A 166 9.09 -11.87 -3.58
C GLU A 166 8.89 -10.41 -3.98
N PHE A 167 7.69 -9.89 -3.76
CA PHE A 167 7.41 -8.47 -3.98
C PHE A 167 8.25 -7.62 -3.03
N THR A 168 8.29 -7.96 -1.74
CA THR A 168 9.11 -7.27 -0.73
C THR A 168 10.59 -7.26 -1.07
N LEU A 169 11.14 -8.40 -1.51
CA LEU A 169 12.53 -8.51 -1.94
C LEU A 169 12.79 -7.67 -3.18
N LEU A 170 11.83 -7.61 -4.10
CA LEU A 170 11.94 -6.81 -5.31
C LEU A 170 11.97 -5.31 -4.99
N ILE A 171 10.95 -4.80 -4.30
CA ILE A 171 10.80 -3.36 -4.01
C ILE A 171 11.56 -2.92 -2.74
N GLY A 172 12.22 -3.83 -2.04
CA GLY A 172 13.00 -3.53 -0.84
C GLY A 172 12.19 -2.95 0.32
N LEU A 173 10.86 -3.12 0.31
CA LEU A 173 9.93 -2.49 1.24
C LEU A 173 8.81 -3.45 1.59
N ASP A 174 8.67 -3.72 2.89
CA ASP A 174 7.55 -4.50 3.43
C ASP A 174 6.33 -3.58 3.59
N LEU A 175 5.36 -3.71 2.68
CA LEU A 175 4.13 -2.91 2.69
C LEU A 175 3.21 -3.22 3.87
N CYS A 176 3.39 -4.34 4.56
CA CYS A 176 2.64 -4.69 5.75
C CYS A 176 3.24 -4.06 7.01
N TRP A 177 4.57 -3.98 7.15
CA TRP A 177 5.23 -3.59 8.40
C TRP A 177 5.83 -2.18 8.46
N THR A 178 6.04 -1.54 7.32
CA THR A 178 6.76 -0.27 7.24
C THR A 178 6.09 0.89 7.97
N THR A 179 6.91 1.71 8.64
CA THR A 179 6.50 3.02 9.18
C THR A 179 6.78 4.15 8.19
N VAL A 180 7.58 3.90 7.16
CA VAL A 180 8.01 4.92 6.19
C VAL A 180 6.87 5.25 5.23
N VAL A 181 6.08 4.26 4.86
CA VAL A 181 4.88 4.46 4.03
C VAL A 181 3.63 3.98 4.75
N ARG A 182 2.46 4.38 4.25
CA ARG A 182 1.18 3.89 4.76
C ARG A 182 1.13 2.38 4.49
N ASN A 183 1.11 1.58 5.53
CA ASN A 183 0.97 0.14 5.37
C ASN A 183 -0.39 -0.23 4.74
N ILE A 184 -0.44 -1.40 4.11
CA ILE A 184 -1.63 -1.90 3.42
C ILE A 184 -2.53 -2.75 4.33
N ARG A 185 -2.24 -2.88 5.63
CA ARG A 185 -2.96 -3.75 6.58
C ARG A 185 -4.47 -3.50 6.63
N ASN A 186 -4.91 -2.26 6.39
CA ASN A 186 -6.33 -1.93 6.40
C ASN A 186 -7.08 -2.50 5.18
N ILE A 187 -6.37 -2.72 4.07
CA ILE A 187 -6.92 -3.22 2.79
C ILE A 187 -6.57 -4.70 2.58
N CYS A 188 -5.44 -5.14 3.13
CA CYS A 188 -4.92 -6.50 3.04
C CYS A 188 -4.67 -7.11 4.43
N PRO A 189 -5.66 -7.11 5.35
CA PRO A 189 -5.44 -7.57 6.71
C PRO A 189 -5.01 -9.03 6.80
N VAL A 190 -5.63 -9.93 6.04
CA VAL A 190 -5.35 -11.37 6.11
C VAL A 190 -3.98 -11.67 5.53
N SER A 191 -3.69 -11.15 4.34
CA SER A 191 -2.38 -11.32 3.71
C SER A 191 -1.23 -10.72 4.53
N CYS A 192 -1.49 -9.63 5.27
CA CYS A 192 -0.53 -9.05 6.20
C CYS A 192 -0.49 -9.72 7.59
N GLY A 193 -1.26 -10.78 7.81
CA GLY A 193 -1.29 -11.52 9.08
C GLY A 193 -1.84 -10.69 10.25
N CYS A 194 -2.86 -9.87 10.01
CA CYS A 194 -3.39 -8.97 11.01
C CYS A 194 -3.87 -9.66 12.29
N GLY A 195 -3.61 -8.96 13.39
CA GLY A 195 -4.10 -9.24 14.74
C GLY A 195 -4.21 -7.88 15.44
N THR A 196 -3.66 -7.75 16.65
CA THR A 196 -3.66 -6.48 17.42
C THR A 196 -2.62 -5.45 16.97
N MET A 197 -2.01 -5.65 15.79
CA MET A 197 -0.96 -4.78 15.27
C MET A 197 -1.48 -3.43 14.79
N GLU A 198 -0.65 -2.39 14.85
CA GLU A 198 -1.01 -1.06 14.35
C GLU A 198 -1.37 -1.10 12.85
N GLY A 199 -2.49 -0.46 12.50
CA GLY A 199 -2.97 -0.38 11.12
C GLY A 199 -3.86 -1.55 10.70
N CYS A 200 -3.99 -2.58 11.55
CA CYS A 200 -4.99 -3.62 11.34
C CYS A 200 -6.38 -3.11 11.68
N PRO A 201 -7.41 -3.54 10.92
CA PRO A 201 -8.80 -3.35 11.29
C PRO A 201 -9.09 -3.98 12.65
N VAL A 202 -9.98 -3.36 13.43
CA VAL A 202 -10.39 -3.84 14.76
C VAL A 202 -11.08 -5.21 14.68
N SER A 203 -11.74 -5.49 13.55
CA SER A 203 -12.36 -6.78 13.25
C SER A 203 -11.37 -7.95 13.23
N CYS A 204 -10.08 -7.68 13.05
CA CYS A 204 -9.02 -8.69 13.07
C CYS A 204 -8.56 -9.04 14.48
N PHE A 205 -9.08 -8.37 15.51
CA PHE A 205 -8.69 -8.66 16.87
C PHE A 205 -9.44 -9.93 17.27
N VAL A 206 -8.76 -11.07 17.14
CA VAL A 206 -9.26 -12.34 17.63
C VAL A 206 -9.22 -12.27 19.15
N ASP A 207 -10.37 -12.39 19.80
CA ASP A 207 -10.41 -12.60 21.25
C ASP A 207 -9.74 -13.96 21.51
N GLU A 208 -8.61 -13.97 22.22
CA GLU A 208 -8.02 -15.21 22.72
C GLU A 208 -8.92 -15.74 23.85
N ASP A 209 -9.84 -16.65 23.51
CA ASP A 209 -10.61 -17.46 24.46
C ASP A 209 -9.72 -18.46 25.24
#